data_AF-A0A6M0GFI4-F1
#
_entry.id   AF-A0A6M0GFI4-F1
#
_cell.length_a   1.000
_cell.length_b   1.000
_cell.length_c   1.000
_cell.angle_alpha   90.00
_cell.angle_beta   90.00
_cell.angle_gamma   90.00
#
_symmetry.space_group_name_H-M   'P 1'
#
loop_
_entity.id
_entity.type
_entity.pdbx_description
1 polymer ?
#
loop_
_entity_poly.entity_id
_entity_poly.type
_entity_poly.pdbx_seq_one_letter_code
_entity_poly.pdbx_strand_id
1 'polypeptide(L)'
;MNNHPHHQNQPETGGGMPLIKYWAEKTLSPIGVKLWQTLNHQSACLSCAWGTGGQKGGFVNEMGEYLQRCAKSVEAIAAELQAGIEEDVFHSTSISQLQSLSSWECDCLGRLQYPMILRSGSDYYQRLSWEEVYEIAATAFRQASERVASYSSGRSSNEAAYLLQLMMRTLGSNNLADCSDLCHAPSGVGLKQVFGSGTSMVSLASLKQSDCVVLLGSNAPANHPRLMNELLQLRDRGGRVIIKLLRS
;
A
#
# COMPACT_ATOMS: atom_id res chain seq x y z
N MET A 1 14.46 5.24 -21.66
CA MET A 1 13.38 6.11 -22.15
C MET A 1 12.33 5.20 -22.76
N ASN A 2 11.41 4.68 -21.94
CA ASN A 2 10.29 3.88 -22.43
C ASN A 2 9.09 4.83 -22.57
N ASN A 3 8.67 5.06 -23.82
CA ASN A 3 7.40 5.70 -24.15
C ASN A 3 6.27 4.78 -23.67
N HIS A 4 5.82 4.97 -22.43
CA HIS A 4 4.49 4.51 -22.04
C HIS A 4 3.46 5.46 -22.66
N PRO A 5 2.36 4.95 -23.22
CA PRO A 5 1.28 5.81 -23.70
C PRO A 5 0.83 6.71 -22.54
N HIS A 6 0.84 8.01 -22.80
CA HIS A 6 0.56 9.05 -21.81
C HIS A 6 -0.70 8.73 -21.00
N HIS A 7 -0.58 8.92 -19.69
CA HIS A 7 -1.65 8.91 -18.70
C HIS A 7 -2.75 9.93 -19.07
N GLN A 8 -3.67 9.59 -19.98
CA GLN A 8 -4.59 10.58 -20.57
C GLN A 8 -5.50 11.30 -19.56
N ASN A 9 -5.58 10.83 -18.31
CA ASN A 9 -6.40 11.43 -17.25
C ASN A 9 -5.70 11.59 -15.88
N GLN A 10 -4.40 11.34 -15.72
CA GLN A 10 -3.73 11.68 -14.45
C GLN A 10 -3.05 13.06 -14.55
N PRO A 11 -3.15 13.89 -13.50
CA PRO A 11 -2.48 15.19 -13.51
C PRO A 11 -0.97 15.00 -13.60
N GLU A 12 -0.31 15.76 -14.48
CA GLU A 12 1.15 15.74 -14.64
C GLU A 12 1.90 16.21 -13.38
N THR A 13 1.20 16.86 -12.44
CA THR A 13 1.73 17.35 -11.18
C THR A 13 1.08 16.66 -9.99
N GLY A 14 1.88 16.31 -8.98
CA GLY A 14 1.41 15.73 -7.71
C GLY A 14 0.68 16.72 -6.78
N GLY A 15 0.31 17.90 -7.28
CA GLY A 15 -0.33 18.98 -6.52
C GLY A 15 -0.86 20.11 -7.40
N GLY A 16 -1.59 21.05 -6.80
CA GLY A 16 -2.16 22.23 -7.47
C GLY A 16 -3.51 21.98 -8.15
N MET A 17 -3.95 22.95 -8.97
CA MET A 17 -5.27 22.93 -9.60
C MET A 17 -5.56 21.70 -10.49
N PRO A 18 -4.59 21.15 -11.26
CA PRO A 18 -4.83 19.93 -12.03
C PRO A 18 -5.21 18.73 -11.16
N LEU A 19 -4.55 18.57 -10.02
CA LEU A 19 -4.88 17.53 -9.05
C LEU A 19 -6.26 17.79 -8.42
N ILE A 20 -6.55 19.03 -8.03
CA ILE A 20 -7.86 19.38 -7.46
C ILE A 20 -9.00 19.07 -8.44
N LYS A 21 -8.80 19.40 -9.73
CA LYS A 21 -9.79 19.12 -10.78
C LYS A 21 -9.99 17.61 -10.97
N TYR A 22 -8.90 16.84 -11.08
CA TYR A 22 -8.96 15.38 -11.16
C TYR A 22 -9.73 14.79 -9.97
N TRP A 23 -9.44 15.28 -8.77
CA TRP A 23 -10.14 14.88 -7.55
C TRP A 23 -11.63 15.22 -7.59
N ALA A 24 -11.99 16.43 -8.00
CA ALA A 24 -13.38 16.84 -8.14
C ALA A 24 -14.14 15.92 -9.11
N GLU A 25 -13.54 15.62 -10.26
CA GLU A 25 -14.14 14.71 -11.26
C GLU A 25 -14.37 13.30 -10.70
N LYS A 26 -13.40 12.75 -9.96
CA LYS A 26 -13.52 11.41 -9.35
C LYS A 26 -14.52 11.38 -8.19
N THR A 27 -14.53 12.40 -7.35
CA THR A 27 -15.39 12.50 -6.16
C THR A 27 -16.84 12.88 -6.46
N LEU A 28 -17.10 13.54 -7.59
CA LEU A 28 -18.45 13.88 -8.06
C LEU A 28 -19.04 12.82 -9.00
N SER A 29 -18.29 11.74 -9.28
CA SER A 29 -18.77 10.60 -10.08
C SER A 29 -19.82 9.77 -9.33
N PRO A 30 -20.55 8.85 -9.99
CA PRO A 30 -21.47 7.92 -9.33
C PRO A 30 -20.81 7.05 -8.24
N ILE A 31 -19.52 6.76 -8.37
CA ILE A 31 -18.73 6.02 -7.36
C ILE A 31 -18.29 6.95 -6.21
N GLY A 32 -18.39 8.26 -6.41
CA GLY A 32 -17.96 9.32 -5.51
C GLY A 32 -18.55 9.25 -4.11
N VAL A 33 -19.84 8.88 -3.96
CA VAL A 33 -20.46 8.70 -2.64
C VAL A 33 -19.77 7.57 -1.86
N LYS A 34 -19.55 6.43 -2.51
CA LYS A 34 -18.87 5.27 -1.90
C LYS A 34 -17.40 5.58 -1.60
N LEU A 35 -16.75 6.34 -2.48
CA LEU A 35 -15.40 6.84 -2.28
C LEU A 35 -15.31 7.73 -1.04
N TRP A 36 -16.22 8.70 -0.87
CA TRP A 36 -16.29 9.57 0.31
C TRP A 36 -16.59 8.80 1.60
N GLN A 37 -17.51 7.85 1.56
CA GLN A 37 -17.79 6.97 2.71
C GLN A 37 -16.53 6.18 3.11
N THR A 38 -15.82 5.62 2.14
CA THR A 38 -14.59 4.83 2.39
C THR A 38 -13.44 5.70 2.87
N LEU A 39 -13.31 6.92 2.35
CA LEU A 39 -12.30 7.89 2.82
C LEU A 39 -12.54 8.34 4.26
N ASN A 40 -13.80 8.35 4.70
CA ASN A 40 -14.18 8.66 6.08
C ASN A 40 -14.14 7.46 7.02
N HIS A 41 -13.75 6.28 6.55
CA HIS A 41 -13.63 5.09 7.38
C HIS A 41 -12.54 5.24 8.45
N GLN A 42 -12.73 4.55 9.58
CA GLN A 42 -11.80 4.48 10.71
C GLN A 42 -10.66 3.50 10.45
N SER A 43 -9.84 3.81 9.45
CA SER A 43 -8.67 3.01 9.11
C SER A 43 -7.44 3.88 8.90
N ALA A 44 -6.27 3.25 9.03
CA ALA A 44 -5.00 3.84 8.65
C ALA A 44 -4.95 4.08 7.13
N CYS A 45 -4.08 4.99 6.70
CA CYS A 45 -3.86 5.23 5.28
C CYS A 45 -3.23 3.99 4.64
N LEU A 46 -3.88 3.49 3.60
CA LEU A 46 -3.40 2.38 2.78
C LEU A 46 -2.10 2.72 2.03
N SER A 47 -1.83 3.99 1.74
CA SER A 47 -0.68 4.37 0.91
C SER A 47 0.59 4.70 1.67
N CYS A 48 0.52 5.21 2.91
CA CYS A 48 1.73 5.60 3.65
C CYS A 48 1.53 5.51 5.16
N ALA A 49 2.65 5.45 5.89
CA ALA A 49 2.69 5.29 7.34
C ALA A 49 2.20 6.51 8.14
N TRP A 50 1.85 7.61 7.48
CA TRP A 50 1.30 8.78 8.15
C TRP A 50 -0.15 8.50 8.54
N GLY A 51 -0.56 8.72 9.79
CA GLY A 51 -1.91 8.35 10.17
C GLY A 51 -2.97 9.23 9.54
N THR A 52 -4.14 8.64 9.37
CA THR A 52 -5.41 9.31 9.04
C THR A 52 -6.29 9.31 10.28
N GLY A 53 -5.68 9.59 11.43
CA GLY A 53 -6.36 9.65 12.72
C GLY A 53 -6.49 8.28 13.37
N GLY A 54 -5.96 7.23 12.74
CA GLY A 54 -6.07 5.84 13.20
C GLY A 54 -7.53 5.45 13.37
N GLN A 55 -7.92 5.07 14.58
CA GLN A 55 -9.31 4.76 14.93
C GLN A 55 -10.25 5.98 14.87
N LYS A 56 -9.74 7.21 14.86
CA LYS A 56 -10.56 8.42 14.63
C LYS A 56 -11.01 8.55 13.17
N GLY A 57 -10.24 7.95 12.24
CA GLY A 57 -10.57 7.90 10.82
C GLY A 57 -10.58 9.22 10.07
N GLY A 58 -10.86 9.11 8.77
CA GLY A 58 -11.19 10.25 7.92
C GLY A 58 -10.01 11.09 7.44
N PHE A 59 -10.19 12.41 7.49
CA PHE A 59 -9.26 13.42 6.99
C PHE A 59 -8.47 14.10 8.10
N VAL A 60 -8.43 13.49 9.28
CA VAL A 60 -7.75 14.05 10.46
C VAL A 60 -6.50 13.24 10.75
N ASN A 61 -5.40 13.82 11.25
CA ASN A 61 -4.26 13.02 11.75
C ASN A 61 -4.35 12.76 13.28
N GLU A 62 -3.37 12.09 13.84
CA GLU A 62 -3.31 11.74 15.28
C GLU A 62 -3.32 12.97 16.19
N MET A 63 -2.88 14.12 15.67
CA MET A 63 -2.85 15.41 16.37
C MET A 63 -4.13 16.24 16.20
N GLY A 64 -5.12 15.76 15.45
CA GLY A 64 -6.39 16.48 15.24
C GLY A 64 -6.40 17.46 14.07
N GLU A 65 -5.36 17.48 13.22
CA GLU A 65 -5.32 18.38 12.07
C GLU A 65 -6.16 17.86 10.92
N TYR A 66 -6.95 18.74 10.31
CA TYR A 66 -7.82 18.41 9.19
C TYR A 66 -7.07 18.38 7.85
N LEU A 67 -7.72 17.79 6.84
CA LEU A 67 -7.25 17.64 5.46
C LEU A 67 -5.97 16.82 5.31
N GLN A 68 -5.77 15.83 6.17
CA GLN A 68 -4.58 14.97 6.21
C GLN A 68 -4.73 13.75 5.28
N ARG A 69 -5.07 13.98 4.00
CA ARG A 69 -5.11 12.97 2.91
C ARG A 69 -4.30 13.45 1.71
N CYS A 70 -3.76 12.53 0.92
CA CYS A 70 -2.99 12.83 -0.29
C CYS A 70 -3.53 12.05 -1.50
N ALA A 71 -3.11 12.44 -2.72
CA ALA A 71 -3.45 11.80 -4.01
C ALA A 71 -3.39 10.28 -3.92
N LYS A 72 -2.24 9.75 -3.51
CA LYS A 72 -2.00 8.31 -3.39
C LYS A 72 -2.96 7.59 -2.45
N SER A 73 -3.40 8.25 -1.37
CA SER A 73 -4.39 7.65 -0.46
C SER A 73 -5.74 7.47 -1.16
N VAL A 74 -6.14 8.42 -2.01
CA VAL A 74 -7.40 8.31 -2.75
C VAL A 74 -7.28 7.34 -3.91
N GLU A 75 -6.17 7.35 -4.63
CA GLU A 75 -5.90 6.37 -5.68
C GLU A 75 -5.96 4.93 -5.13
N ALA A 76 -5.36 4.68 -3.97
CA ALA A 76 -5.42 3.36 -3.32
C ALA A 76 -6.85 2.94 -2.97
N ILE A 77 -7.67 3.85 -2.43
CA ILE A 77 -9.07 3.54 -2.11
C ILE A 77 -9.91 3.39 -3.39
N ALA A 78 -9.67 4.23 -4.40
CA ALA A 78 -10.37 4.14 -5.67
C ALA A 78 -10.10 2.80 -6.37
N ALA A 79 -8.86 2.30 -6.31
CA ALA A 79 -8.49 0.97 -6.81
C ALA A 79 -9.27 -0.15 -6.10
N GLU A 80 -9.44 -0.06 -4.77
CA GLU A 80 -10.22 -1.05 -4.01
C GLU A 80 -11.72 -1.02 -4.33
N LEU A 81 -12.22 0.12 -4.81
CA LEU A 81 -13.63 0.33 -5.18
C LEU A 81 -13.95 0.00 -6.65
N GLN A 82 -12.95 -0.41 -7.44
CA GLN A 82 -13.17 -0.80 -8.83
C GLN A 82 -14.17 -1.96 -8.95
N ALA A 83 -14.83 -2.02 -10.12
CA ALA A 83 -15.69 -3.13 -10.47
C ALA A 83 -14.90 -4.44 -10.56
N GLY A 84 -15.63 -5.56 -10.56
CA GLY A 84 -15.02 -6.86 -10.81
C GLY A 84 -14.40 -6.95 -12.20
N ILE A 85 -13.34 -7.75 -12.32
CA ILE A 85 -12.91 -8.23 -13.63
C ILE A 85 -14.02 -9.12 -14.20
N GLU A 86 -14.40 -8.90 -15.46
CA GLU A 86 -15.33 -9.75 -16.19
C GLU A 86 -14.79 -11.19 -16.26
N GLU A 87 -15.66 -12.18 -16.00
CA GLU A 87 -15.26 -13.59 -15.90
C GLU A 87 -14.60 -14.11 -17.18
N ASP A 88 -15.08 -13.66 -18.34
CA ASP A 88 -14.59 -14.05 -19.66
C ASP A 88 -13.13 -13.67 -19.91
N VAL A 89 -12.58 -12.68 -19.20
CA VAL A 89 -11.19 -12.21 -19.39
C VAL A 89 -10.21 -13.36 -19.19
N PHE A 90 -10.39 -14.14 -18.13
CA PHE A 90 -9.46 -15.22 -17.78
C PHE A 90 -9.66 -16.49 -18.60
N HIS A 91 -10.83 -16.65 -19.23
CA HIS A 91 -11.10 -17.73 -20.18
C HIS A 91 -10.60 -17.42 -21.59
N SER A 92 -10.59 -16.14 -21.98
CA SER A 92 -10.23 -15.70 -23.33
C SER A 92 -8.78 -15.21 -23.45
N THR A 93 -8.15 -14.81 -22.34
CA THR A 93 -6.79 -14.25 -22.31
C THR A 93 -5.81 -15.25 -21.70
N SER A 94 -4.81 -15.67 -22.47
CA SER A 94 -3.80 -16.62 -22.01
C SER A 94 -2.83 -16.00 -21.00
N ILE A 95 -2.09 -16.83 -20.27
CA ILE A 95 -1.02 -16.36 -19.36
C ILE A 95 0.01 -15.50 -20.09
N SER A 96 0.42 -15.87 -21.30
CA SER A 96 1.39 -15.09 -22.07
C SER A 96 0.87 -13.71 -22.48
N GLN A 97 -0.43 -13.60 -22.77
CA GLN A 97 -1.09 -12.32 -23.04
C GLN A 97 -1.23 -11.48 -21.76
N LEU A 98 -1.58 -12.10 -20.63
CA LEU A 98 -1.64 -11.38 -19.34
C LEU A 98 -0.26 -10.86 -18.93
N GLN A 99 0.81 -11.61 -19.20
CA GLN A 99 2.19 -11.21 -18.91
C GLN A 99 2.71 -10.06 -19.77
N SER A 100 2.09 -9.78 -20.92
CA SER A 100 2.47 -8.64 -21.76
C SER A 100 1.82 -7.33 -21.33
N LEU A 101 0.83 -7.38 -20.44
CA LEU A 101 0.16 -6.19 -19.91
C LEU A 101 1.11 -5.40 -19.00
N SER A 102 1.06 -4.08 -19.14
CA SER A 102 1.65 -3.15 -18.18
C SER A 102 0.87 -3.13 -16.87
N SER A 103 1.49 -2.63 -15.80
CA SER A 103 0.83 -2.48 -14.49
C SER A 103 -0.48 -1.68 -14.57
N TRP A 104 -0.54 -0.69 -15.47
CA TRP A 104 -1.73 0.12 -15.66
C TRP A 104 -2.84 -0.66 -16.37
N GLU A 105 -2.51 -1.38 -17.45
CA GLU A 105 -3.47 -2.22 -18.17
C GLU A 105 -4.05 -3.29 -17.24
N CYS A 106 -3.20 -3.90 -16.40
CA CYS A 106 -3.63 -4.83 -15.35
C CYS A 106 -4.60 -4.18 -14.36
N ASP A 107 -4.31 -2.98 -13.87
CA ASP A 107 -5.20 -2.27 -12.94
C ASP A 107 -6.55 -1.93 -13.60
N CYS A 108 -6.54 -1.60 -14.90
CA CYS A 108 -7.77 -1.33 -15.65
C CYS A 108 -8.65 -2.56 -15.90
N LEU A 109 -8.14 -3.79 -15.70
CA LEU A 109 -8.98 -4.98 -15.78
C LEU A 109 -10.05 -5.01 -14.68
N GLY A 110 -9.78 -4.38 -13.53
CA GLY A 110 -10.67 -4.37 -12.38
C GLY A 110 -10.18 -5.25 -11.22
N ARG A 111 -11.05 -5.46 -10.24
CA ARG A 111 -10.77 -6.20 -9.01
C ARG A 111 -11.09 -7.69 -9.17
N LEU A 112 -10.15 -8.57 -8.80
CA LEU A 112 -10.40 -10.00 -8.78
C LEU A 112 -11.49 -10.35 -7.75
N GLN A 113 -12.54 -11.06 -8.18
CA GLN A 113 -13.73 -11.34 -7.35
C GLN A 113 -13.83 -12.79 -6.86
N TYR A 114 -13.18 -13.72 -7.55
CA TYR A 114 -13.28 -15.16 -7.28
C TYR A 114 -11.89 -15.77 -7.18
N PRO A 115 -11.71 -16.83 -6.37
CA PRO A 115 -10.47 -17.57 -6.37
C PRO A 115 -10.28 -18.24 -7.75
N MET A 116 -9.02 -18.30 -8.19
CA MET A 116 -8.64 -18.91 -9.45
C MET A 116 -7.40 -19.75 -9.27
N ILE A 117 -7.20 -20.69 -10.19
CA ILE A 117 -6.04 -21.57 -10.25
C ILE A 117 -5.48 -21.61 -11.66
N LEU A 118 -4.16 -21.62 -11.76
CA LEU A 118 -3.45 -22.04 -12.95
C LEU A 118 -3.01 -23.49 -12.75
N ARG A 119 -3.67 -24.43 -13.44
CA ARG A 119 -3.30 -25.85 -13.35
C ARG A 119 -2.05 -26.11 -14.18
N SER A 120 -1.21 -27.05 -13.74
CA SER A 120 -0.01 -27.45 -14.45
C SER A 120 -0.32 -27.82 -15.90
N GLY A 121 0.41 -27.22 -16.85
CA GLY A 121 0.22 -27.43 -18.30
C GLY A 121 -0.97 -26.67 -18.91
N SER A 122 -1.68 -25.84 -18.15
CA SER A 122 -2.72 -24.96 -18.68
C SER A 122 -2.15 -23.58 -19.01
N ASP A 123 -2.67 -22.98 -20.08
CA ASP A 123 -2.34 -21.61 -20.51
C ASP A 123 -3.38 -20.58 -20.06
N TYR A 124 -4.40 -20.99 -19.30
CA TYR A 124 -5.52 -20.15 -18.88
C TYR A 124 -5.84 -20.35 -17.40
N TYR A 125 -6.27 -19.28 -16.72
CA TYR A 125 -6.76 -19.38 -15.36
C TYR A 125 -8.14 -20.04 -15.34
N GLN A 126 -8.40 -20.84 -14.32
CA GLN A 126 -9.68 -21.49 -14.08
C GLN A 126 -10.24 -20.99 -12.76
N ARG A 127 -11.53 -20.68 -12.73
CA ARG A 127 -12.24 -20.34 -11.50
C ARG A 127 -12.29 -21.54 -10.55
N LEU A 128 -12.21 -21.27 -9.25
CA LEU A 128 -12.43 -22.23 -8.18
C LEU A 128 -13.66 -21.87 -7.35
N SER A 129 -14.26 -22.86 -6.71
CA SER A 129 -15.09 -22.65 -5.53
C SER A 129 -14.24 -22.42 -4.28
N TRP A 130 -14.84 -21.88 -3.21
CA TRP A 130 -14.14 -21.76 -1.93
C TRP A 130 -13.87 -23.12 -1.30
N GLU A 131 -14.75 -24.10 -1.50
CA GLU A 131 -14.57 -25.48 -1.06
C GLU A 131 -13.30 -26.09 -1.67
N GLU A 132 -13.09 -25.92 -2.98
CA GLU A 132 -11.87 -26.39 -3.65
C GLU A 132 -10.60 -25.69 -3.09
N VAL A 133 -10.68 -24.39 -2.80
CA VAL A 133 -9.58 -23.65 -2.17
C VAL A 133 -9.22 -24.25 -0.81
N TYR A 134 -10.22 -24.57 0.02
CA TYR A 134 -9.97 -25.16 1.33
C TYR A 134 -9.37 -26.57 1.24
N GLU A 135 -9.80 -27.39 0.28
CA GLU A 135 -9.22 -28.72 0.04
C GLU A 135 -7.75 -28.64 -0.40
N ILE A 136 -7.43 -27.70 -1.29
CA ILE A 136 -6.05 -27.43 -1.73
C ILE A 136 -5.21 -26.95 -0.54
N ALA A 137 -5.70 -25.98 0.22
CA ALA A 137 -5.01 -25.44 1.39
C ALA A 137 -4.76 -26.53 2.45
N ALA A 138 -5.77 -27.32 2.79
CA ALA A 138 -5.66 -28.43 3.74
C ALA A 138 -4.61 -29.46 3.30
N THR A 139 -4.52 -29.73 1.99
CA THR A 139 -3.49 -30.62 1.44
C THR A 139 -2.10 -30.01 1.51
N ALA A 140 -1.96 -28.72 1.20
CA ALA A 140 -0.70 -28.00 1.27
C ALA A 140 -0.16 -27.90 2.71
N PHE A 141 -1.03 -27.66 3.69
CA PHE A 141 -0.63 -27.54 5.10
C PHE A 141 -0.40 -28.88 5.82
N ARG A 142 -0.70 -30.03 5.17
CA ARG A 142 -0.27 -31.35 5.64
C ARG A 142 1.21 -31.65 5.33
N GLN A 143 1.87 -30.83 4.53
CA GLN A 143 3.29 -30.98 4.24
C GLN A 143 4.13 -30.72 5.50
N ALA A 144 5.35 -31.24 5.51
CA ALA A 144 6.29 -31.02 6.60
C ALA A 144 6.55 -29.51 6.81
N SER A 145 6.62 -29.07 8.07
CA SER A 145 6.53 -27.65 8.43
C SER A 145 7.68 -26.82 7.86
N GLU A 146 8.86 -27.43 7.68
CA GLU A 146 10.03 -26.82 7.06
C GLU A 146 9.82 -26.46 5.58
N ARG A 147 8.83 -27.06 4.92
CA ARG A 147 8.47 -26.78 3.52
C ARG A 147 7.39 -25.71 3.36
N VAL A 148 6.85 -25.20 4.47
CA VAL A 148 5.79 -24.18 4.45
C VAL A 148 6.37 -22.85 4.91
N ALA A 149 6.13 -21.80 4.13
CA ALA A 149 6.51 -20.43 4.45
C ALA A 149 5.34 -19.47 4.18
N SER A 150 5.32 -18.35 4.88
CA SER A 150 4.36 -17.27 4.64
C SER A 150 5.06 -15.96 4.32
N TYR A 151 4.42 -15.12 3.52
CA TYR A 151 4.82 -13.74 3.28
C TYR A 151 3.67 -12.80 3.63
N SER A 152 3.83 -12.01 4.70
CA SER A 152 2.82 -11.04 5.12
C SER A 152 2.95 -9.70 4.40
N SER A 153 1.80 -9.02 4.25
CA SER A 153 1.72 -7.69 3.66
C SER A 153 1.55 -6.65 4.75
N GLY A 154 2.38 -5.60 4.73
CA GLY A 154 2.24 -4.43 5.61
C GLY A 154 1.01 -3.57 5.30
N ARG A 155 0.25 -3.93 4.26
CA ARG A 155 -1.09 -3.38 3.97
C ARG A 155 -2.21 -4.08 4.74
N SER A 156 -1.97 -5.29 5.21
CA SER A 156 -2.93 -6.05 6.01
C SER A 156 -2.97 -5.52 7.45
N SER A 157 -4.05 -5.81 8.17
CA SER A 157 -4.18 -5.39 9.56
C SER A 157 -3.23 -6.17 10.48
N ASN A 158 -2.94 -5.60 11.65
CA ASN A 158 -2.12 -6.27 12.67
C ASN A 158 -2.79 -7.57 13.14
N GLU A 159 -4.11 -7.63 13.18
CA GLU A 159 -4.88 -8.81 13.55
C GLU A 159 -4.72 -9.92 12.50
N ALA A 160 -4.80 -9.59 11.21
CA ALA A 160 -4.58 -10.56 10.13
C ALA A 160 -3.14 -11.10 10.15
N ALA A 161 -2.15 -10.23 10.35
CA ALA A 161 -0.76 -10.64 10.50
C ALA A 161 -0.55 -11.53 11.74
N TYR A 162 -1.19 -11.19 12.86
CA TYR A 162 -1.17 -11.99 14.10
C TYR A 162 -1.78 -13.39 13.90
N LEU A 163 -2.92 -13.49 13.22
CA LEU A 163 -3.56 -14.78 12.92
C LEU A 163 -2.71 -15.63 11.99
N LEU A 164 -2.12 -15.03 10.94
CA LEU A 164 -1.25 -15.73 9.99
C LEU A 164 -0.02 -16.31 10.70
N GLN A 165 0.70 -15.50 11.49
CA GLN A 165 1.88 -16.00 12.20
C GLN A 165 1.51 -17.07 13.24
N LEU A 166 0.35 -16.94 13.90
CA LEU A 166 -0.10 -17.90 14.89
C LEU A 166 -0.38 -19.25 14.22
N MET A 167 -1.14 -19.24 13.12
CA MET A 167 -1.43 -20.43 12.32
C MET A 167 -0.14 -21.14 11.90
N MET A 168 0.80 -20.41 11.30
CA MET A 168 2.08 -20.96 10.85
C MET A 168 2.90 -21.57 12.00
N ARG A 169 2.95 -20.91 13.16
CA ARG A 169 3.65 -21.43 14.35
C ARG A 169 2.97 -22.63 14.97
N THR A 170 1.64 -22.70 14.95
CA THR A 170 0.90 -23.90 15.40
C THR A 170 1.13 -25.11 14.50
N LEU A 171 1.44 -24.89 13.22
CA LEU A 171 1.88 -25.93 12.28
C LEU A 171 3.37 -26.32 12.48
N GLY A 172 4.07 -25.69 13.42
CA GLY A 172 5.49 -25.94 13.68
C GLY A 172 6.45 -25.27 12.69
N SER A 173 5.99 -24.27 11.91
CA SER A 173 6.84 -23.49 11.01
C SER A 173 7.18 -22.12 11.60
N ASN A 174 8.44 -21.70 11.47
CA ASN A 174 8.90 -20.34 11.76
C ASN A 174 9.37 -19.61 10.50
N ASN A 175 9.05 -20.13 9.31
CA ASN A 175 9.40 -19.52 8.03
C ASN A 175 8.43 -18.36 7.73
N LEU A 176 8.60 -17.24 8.43
CA LEU A 176 7.74 -16.08 8.37
C LEU A 176 8.52 -14.92 7.75
N ALA A 177 8.19 -14.56 6.51
CA ALA A 177 8.70 -13.37 5.85
C ALA A 177 7.63 -12.25 5.86
N ASP A 178 8.08 -11.01 5.84
CA ASP A 178 7.23 -9.83 5.73
C ASP A 178 7.79 -8.85 4.69
N CYS A 179 6.92 -8.04 4.09
CA CYS A 179 7.34 -7.01 3.14
C CYS A 179 8.35 -6.00 3.69
N SER A 180 8.37 -5.80 5.01
CA SER A 180 9.35 -4.93 5.68
C SER A 180 10.75 -5.54 5.73
N ASP A 181 10.91 -6.86 5.52
CA ASP A 181 12.25 -7.48 5.50
C ASP A 181 13.12 -6.89 4.38
N LEU A 182 12.53 -6.58 3.23
CA LEU A 182 13.24 -5.99 2.09
C LEU A 182 13.57 -4.50 2.29
N CYS A 183 12.71 -3.76 2.99
CA CYS A 183 12.79 -2.29 3.06
C CYS A 183 13.32 -1.75 4.40
N HIS A 184 13.13 -2.48 5.50
CA HIS A 184 13.34 -2.01 6.87
C HIS A 184 14.26 -2.90 7.71
N ALA A 185 14.59 -4.12 7.29
CA ALA A 185 15.49 -5.00 8.05
C ALA A 185 16.86 -4.34 8.36
N PRO A 186 17.55 -3.68 7.41
CA PRO A 186 18.82 -3.03 7.70
C PRO A 186 18.68 -1.91 8.74
N SER A 187 17.62 -1.10 8.64
CA SER A 187 17.36 -0.04 9.62
C SER A 187 17.03 -0.59 11.00
N GLY A 188 16.29 -1.70 11.08
CA GLY A 188 15.96 -2.34 12.34
C GLY A 188 17.19 -2.83 13.10
N VAL A 189 18.17 -3.41 12.38
CA VAL A 189 19.45 -3.84 12.96
C VAL A 189 20.24 -2.63 13.48
N GLY A 190 20.41 -1.60 12.65
CA GLY A 190 21.18 -0.40 13.02
C GLY A 190 20.57 0.36 14.20
N LEU A 191 19.25 0.59 14.18
CA LEU A 191 18.56 1.27 15.28
C LEU A 191 18.64 0.46 16.58
N LYS A 192 18.52 -0.87 16.51
CA LYS A 192 18.62 -1.72 17.70
C LYS A 192 20.01 -1.68 18.32
N GLN A 193 21.06 -1.63 17.51
CA GLN A 193 22.45 -1.52 17.99
C GLN A 193 22.72 -0.18 18.69
N VAL A 194 22.16 0.92 18.19
CA VAL A 194 22.43 2.28 18.71
C VAL A 194 21.48 2.66 19.85
N PHE A 195 20.19 2.33 19.73
CA PHE A 195 19.12 2.82 20.60
C PHE A 195 18.37 1.71 21.35
N GLY A 196 18.69 0.44 21.13
CA GLY A 196 18.00 -0.70 21.75
C GLY A 196 16.62 -1.02 21.16
N SER A 197 16.12 -0.22 20.22
CA SER A 197 14.83 -0.38 19.56
C SER A 197 15.00 -0.57 18.05
N GLY A 198 14.22 -1.47 17.44
CA GLY A 198 14.21 -1.68 15.98
C GLY A 198 13.24 -0.78 15.22
N THR A 199 12.57 0.16 15.90
CA THR A 199 11.53 1.03 15.31
C THR A 199 11.85 2.50 15.55
N SER A 200 11.05 3.40 14.97
CA SER A 200 11.18 4.85 15.11
C SER A 200 11.18 5.29 16.57
N MET A 201 12.13 6.17 16.92
CA MET A 201 12.23 6.83 18.23
C MET A 201 11.57 8.21 18.26
N VAL A 202 11.03 8.66 17.11
CA VAL A 202 10.45 9.99 16.95
C VAL A 202 8.96 9.90 16.66
N SER A 203 8.20 10.86 17.20
CA SER A 203 6.77 11.04 16.95
C SER A 203 6.52 12.24 16.06
N LEU A 204 5.31 12.34 15.49
CA LEU A 204 4.86 13.52 14.76
C LEU A 204 4.97 14.80 15.61
N ALA A 205 4.63 14.72 16.90
CA ALA A 205 4.77 15.84 17.83
C ALA A 205 6.24 16.28 17.99
N SER A 206 7.18 15.35 17.99
CA SER A 206 8.62 15.65 18.08
C SER A 206 9.14 16.31 16.79
N LEU A 207 8.66 15.86 15.62
CA LEU A 207 8.98 16.50 14.35
C LEU A 207 8.55 17.97 14.32
N LYS A 208 7.36 18.28 14.84
CA LYS A 208 6.85 19.64 14.97
C LYS A 208 7.64 20.54 15.92
N GLN A 209 8.48 19.98 16.78
CA GLN A 209 9.35 20.76 17.68
C GLN A 209 10.76 20.92 17.11
N SER A 210 11.09 20.27 16.00
CA SER A 210 12.45 20.25 15.45
C SER A 210 12.79 21.55 14.72
N ASP A 211 13.92 22.19 15.01
CA ASP A 211 14.38 23.39 14.27
C ASP A 211 15.10 23.04 12.95
N CYS A 212 15.49 21.78 12.79
CA CYS A 212 16.18 21.27 11.62
C CYS A 212 15.75 19.84 11.31
N VAL A 213 15.47 19.55 10.03
CA VAL A 213 15.17 18.20 9.53
C VAL A 213 16.14 17.84 8.41
N VAL A 214 16.73 16.65 8.50
CA VAL A 214 17.65 16.11 7.49
C VAL A 214 16.99 14.93 6.79
N LEU A 215 16.74 15.06 5.48
CA LEU A 215 16.21 14.00 4.62
C LEU A 215 17.34 13.37 3.81
N LEU A 216 17.75 12.17 4.22
CA LEU A 216 18.77 11.37 3.55
C LEU A 216 18.12 10.15 2.90
N GLY A 217 18.34 9.94 1.60
CA GLY A 217 17.83 8.77 0.88
C GLY A 217 16.30 8.67 0.78
N SER A 218 15.57 9.79 0.95
CA SER A 218 14.11 9.83 0.91
C SER A 218 13.59 10.78 -0.15
N ASN A 219 12.67 10.30 -0.99
CA ASN A 219 11.86 11.14 -1.87
C ASN A 219 10.49 11.42 -1.20
N ALA A 220 10.51 12.29 -0.19
CA ALA A 220 9.31 12.62 0.60
C ALA A 220 8.11 13.12 -0.24
N PRO A 221 8.28 14.00 -1.25
CA PRO A 221 7.15 14.44 -2.08
C PRO A 221 6.41 13.29 -2.76
N ALA A 222 7.14 12.26 -3.23
CA ALA A 222 6.53 11.11 -3.89
C ALA A 222 6.01 10.08 -2.89
N ASN A 223 6.82 9.71 -1.89
CA ASN A 223 6.55 8.53 -1.05
C ASN A 223 5.75 8.88 0.21
N HIS A 224 5.90 10.09 0.74
CA HIS A 224 5.24 10.56 1.95
C HIS A 224 4.70 11.99 1.75
N PRO A 225 3.77 12.24 0.81
CA PRO A 225 3.39 13.61 0.43
C PRO A 225 2.92 14.48 1.61
N ARG A 226 2.30 13.87 2.63
CA ARG A 226 1.83 14.59 3.83
C ARG A 226 2.96 15.11 4.72
N LEU A 227 4.14 14.48 4.69
CA LEU A 227 5.34 15.01 5.37
C LEU A 227 5.71 16.39 4.81
N MET A 228 5.37 16.71 3.56
CA MET A 228 5.66 18.03 2.99
C MET A 228 4.98 19.16 3.75
N ASN A 229 3.80 18.94 4.33
CA ASN A 229 3.12 19.95 5.14
C ASN A 229 3.97 20.34 6.36
N GLU A 230 4.56 19.36 7.04
CA GLU A 230 5.43 19.59 8.20
C GLU A 230 6.73 20.29 7.81
N LEU A 231 7.32 19.90 6.68
CA LEU A 231 8.54 20.51 6.18
C LEU A 231 8.33 21.97 5.75
N LEU A 232 7.16 22.28 5.18
CA LEU A 232 6.78 23.65 4.84
C LEU A 232 6.55 24.49 6.10
N GLN A 233 5.76 23.99 7.06
CA GLN A 233 5.55 24.68 8.34
C GLN A 233 6.86 24.92 9.10
N LEU A 234 7.78 23.95 9.05
CA LEU A 234 9.13 24.10 9.59
C LEU A 234 9.89 25.27 8.94
N ARG A 235 9.80 25.41 7.61
CA ARG A 235 10.45 26.50 6.88
C ARG A 235 9.80 27.85 7.18
N ASP A 236 8.47 27.90 7.30
CA ASP A 236 7.72 29.13 7.57
C ASP A 236 8.08 29.73 8.93
N ARG A 237 8.37 28.90 9.93
CA ARG A 237 8.88 29.35 11.24
C ARG A 237 10.40 29.58 11.31
N GLY A 238 11.10 29.55 10.17
CA GLY A 238 12.55 29.82 10.08
C GLY A 238 13.48 28.63 10.27
N GLY A 239 12.95 27.41 10.40
CA GLY A 239 13.74 26.19 10.53
C GLY A 239 14.45 25.77 9.24
N ARG A 240 15.31 24.74 9.34
CA ARG A 240 16.15 24.27 8.23
C ARG A 240 15.70 22.89 7.74
N VAL A 241 15.62 22.72 6.43
CA VAL A 241 15.40 21.41 5.79
C VAL A 241 16.60 21.13 4.90
N ILE A 242 17.34 20.07 5.23
CA ILE A 242 18.52 19.63 4.47
C ILE A 242 18.14 18.37 3.71
N ILE A 243 18.30 18.37 2.39
CA ILE A 243 17.92 17.23 1.54
C ILE A 243 19.16 16.70 0.84
N LYS A 244 19.41 15.40 0.97
CA LYS A 244 20.45 14.68 0.22
C LYS A 244 19.88 13.40 -0.35
N LEU A 245 19.58 13.45 -1.64
CA LEU A 245 19.25 12.27 -2.43
C LEU A 245 20.55 11.53 -2.77
N LEU A 246 20.59 10.25 -2.44
CA LEU A 246 21.62 9.35 -2.93
C LEU A 246 21.24 9.00 -4.37
N ARG A 247 21.75 9.76 -5.33
CA ARG A 247 21.71 9.37 -6.75
C ARG A 247 22.87 8.40 -6.97
N SER A 248 22.55 7.14 -7.27
CA SER A 248 23.47 6.21 -7.92
C SER A 248 23.62 6.56 -9.39
#